data_AF-A0A1Y1Q7F2-F1
#
_entry.id   AF-A0A1Y1Q7F2-F1
#
_cell.length_a   1.000
_cell.length_b   1.000
_cell.length_c   1.000
_cell.angle_alpha   90.00
_cell.angle_beta   90.00
_cell.angle_gamma   90.00
#
_symmetry.space_group_name_H-M   'P 1'
#
loop_
_entity.id
_entity.type
_entity.pdbx_description
1 polymer ?
#
loop_
_entity_poly.entity_id
_entity_poly.type
_entity_poly.pdbx_seq_one_letter_code
_entity_poly.pdbx_strand_id
1 'polypeptide(L)'
;MAKVILNQKKRLGLQQASVIIFMGIAAVILLALLSYYSPADPGPFHYNGMHVGACKNLAGCKGAWLADFLIGLLGYLAYALPLVLVVMGLTAFRIGPHMKNPNNPVGGINDIITSVGALFTLLSGAGLAHLLFVPFPEGTGGGMLGQVVARLFTGTFLGFFGSILFLMSLFLGITVVGDISWSEVTEKVGDWMLQLFNKLQGIEMPAATGESASNSIFGRFSDVVNRGKGYVQGSAGAMDKASAWMNRTVGGVGDVFGGKRAESGFDGVM
;
A
#
# COMPACT_ATOMS: atom_id res chain seq x y z
N MET A 1 -28.75 37.15 -9.54
CA MET A 1 -28.73 35.73 -9.95
C MET A 1 -29.61 34.95 -8.99
N ALA A 2 -30.67 34.28 -9.47
CA ALA A 2 -31.56 33.51 -8.63
C ALA A 2 -30.83 32.27 -8.08
N LYS A 3 -30.71 32.18 -6.76
CA LYS A 3 -30.11 31.02 -6.08
C LYS A 3 -31.11 29.87 -6.16
N VAL A 4 -30.93 28.96 -7.12
CA VAL A 4 -31.80 27.78 -7.25
C VAL A 4 -31.60 26.88 -6.04
N ILE A 5 -32.58 26.87 -5.13
CA ILE A 5 -32.57 26.02 -3.93
C ILE A 5 -33.12 24.64 -4.33
N LEU A 6 -32.23 23.70 -4.60
CA LEU A 6 -32.58 22.32 -4.91
C LEU A 6 -33.01 21.56 -3.64
N ASN A 7 -34.12 20.83 -3.73
CA ASN A 7 -34.61 19.93 -2.68
C ASN A 7 -33.55 18.84 -2.37
N GLN A 8 -33.35 18.48 -1.09
CA GLN A 8 -32.33 17.51 -0.66
C GLN A 8 -32.41 16.17 -1.42
N LYS A 9 -33.63 15.67 -1.70
CA LYS A 9 -33.82 14.45 -2.51
C LYS A 9 -33.29 14.60 -3.94
N LYS A 10 -33.48 15.77 -4.57
CA LYS A 10 -32.95 16.06 -5.91
C LYS A 10 -31.43 16.20 -5.91
N ARG A 11 -30.83 16.73 -4.83
CA ARG A 11 -29.37 16.82 -4.70
C ARG A 11 -28.74 15.43 -4.57
N LEU A 12 -29.32 14.57 -3.73
CA LEU A 12 -28.89 13.16 -3.59
C LEU A 12 -29.06 12.39 -4.90
N GLY A 13 -30.18 12.58 -5.61
CA GLY A 13 -30.39 11.98 -6.93
C GLY A 13 -29.36 12.43 -7.96
N LEU A 14 -28.99 13.72 -7.97
CA LEU A 14 -27.94 14.24 -8.85
C LEU A 14 -26.56 13.65 -8.52
N GLN A 15 -26.27 13.43 -7.23
CA GLN A 15 -25.03 12.80 -6.77
C GLN A 15 -24.96 11.32 -7.17
N GLN A 16 -26.05 10.58 -7.01
CA GLN A 16 -26.10 9.19 -7.45
C GLN A 16 -25.93 9.09 -8.97
N ALA A 17 -26.63 9.94 -9.72
CA ALA A 17 -26.50 9.99 -11.18
C ALA A 17 -25.08 10.34 -11.63
N SER A 18 -24.41 11.30 -10.99
CA SER A 18 -23.03 11.66 -11.36
C SER A 18 -22.04 10.54 -11.09
N VAL A 19 -22.12 9.88 -9.93
CA VAL A 19 -21.28 8.71 -9.61
C VAL A 19 -21.47 7.61 -10.65
N ILE A 20 -22.72 7.31 -11.03
CA ILE A 20 -23.04 6.31 -12.05
C ILE A 20 -22.44 6.70 -13.41
N ILE A 21 -22.50 7.98 -13.79
CA ILE A 21 -21.91 8.48 -15.05
C ILE A 21 -20.39 8.32 -15.02
N PHE A 22 -19.71 8.75 -13.95
CA PHE A 22 -18.26 8.61 -13.82
C PHE A 22 -17.83 7.15 -13.83
N MET A 23 -18.58 6.27 -13.16
CA MET A 23 -18.33 4.84 -13.16
C MET A 23 -18.53 4.23 -14.56
N GLY A 24 -19.56 4.65 -15.30
CA GLY A 24 -19.80 4.25 -16.68
C GLY A 24 -18.68 4.68 -17.62
N ILE A 25 -18.21 5.93 -17.50
CA ILE A 25 -17.07 6.44 -18.28
C ILE A 25 -15.81 5.63 -17.95
N ALA A 26 -15.51 5.43 -16.66
CA ALA A 26 -14.36 4.65 -16.23
C ALA A 26 -14.42 3.21 -16.76
N ALA A 27 -15.60 2.57 -16.74
CA ALA A 27 -15.78 1.23 -17.27
C ALA A 27 -15.54 1.16 -18.78
N VAL A 28 -16.02 2.14 -19.55
CA VAL A 28 -15.78 2.22 -20.99
C VAL A 28 -14.29 2.40 -21.29
N ILE A 29 -13.60 3.28 -20.55
CA ILE A 29 -12.15 3.48 -20.71
C ILE A 29 -11.38 2.21 -20.35
N LEU A 30 -11.73 1.56 -19.24
CA LEU A 30 -11.10 0.31 -18.83
C LEU A 30 -11.32 -0.80 -19.86
N LEU A 31 -12.53 -0.93 -20.40
CA LEU A 31 -12.85 -1.88 -21.46
C LEU A 31 -12.08 -1.57 -22.75
N ALA A 32 -11.93 -0.29 -23.10
CA ALA A 32 -11.11 0.13 -24.23
C ALA A 32 -9.63 -0.26 -24.04
N LEU A 33 -9.07 -0.04 -22.85
CA LEU A 33 -7.68 -0.37 -22.50
C LEU A 33 -7.44 -1.88 -22.48
N LEU A 34 -8.32 -2.66 -21.85
CA LEU A 34 -8.19 -4.12 -21.74
C LEU A 34 -8.39 -4.85 -23.08
N SER A 35 -9.20 -4.28 -23.98
CA SER A 35 -9.45 -4.85 -25.30
C SER A 35 -8.52 -4.32 -26.40
N TYR A 36 -7.55 -3.47 -26.06
CA TYR A 36 -6.60 -2.92 -27.01
C TYR A 36 -5.61 -3.98 -27.49
N TYR A 37 -5.56 -4.21 -28.80
CA TYR A 37 -4.61 -5.14 -29.42
C TYR A 37 -3.69 -4.38 -30.39
N SER A 38 -2.51 -4.02 -29.87
CA SER A 38 -1.51 -3.12 -30.48
C SER A 38 -1.24 -3.25 -31.98
N PRO A 39 -1.23 -4.44 -32.62
CA PRO A 39 -0.96 -4.52 -34.06
C PRO A 39 -2.18 -4.37 -34.98
N ALA A 40 -3.42 -4.35 -34.46
CA ALA A 40 -4.63 -4.42 -35.30
C ALA A 40 -5.54 -3.18 -35.22
N ASP A 41 -5.38 -2.36 -34.18
CA ASP A 41 -6.29 -1.26 -33.89
C ASP A 41 -5.74 0.11 -34.37
N PRO A 42 -6.60 1.02 -34.89
CA PRO A 42 -6.16 2.34 -35.34
C PRO A 42 -5.90 3.29 -34.16
N GLY A 43 -4.74 3.96 -34.16
CA GLY A 43 -4.36 4.88 -33.09
C GLY A 43 -3.38 5.99 -33.53
N PRO A 44 -3.20 7.04 -32.70
CA PRO A 44 -2.31 8.15 -33.01
C PRO A 44 -0.82 7.83 -32.89
N PHE A 45 -0.42 6.85 -32.07
CA PHE A 45 0.97 6.48 -31.85
C PHE A 45 1.40 5.25 -32.65
N HIS A 46 0.47 4.35 -32.96
CA HIS A 46 0.73 3.19 -33.83
C HIS A 46 -0.14 3.27 -35.09
N TYR A 47 0.50 3.56 -36.24
CA TYR A 47 -0.19 3.78 -37.51
C TYR A 47 -0.10 2.55 -38.42
N ASN A 48 -1.22 1.85 -38.60
CA ASN A 48 -1.34 0.75 -39.55
C ASN A 48 -1.56 1.30 -40.98
N GLY A 49 -0.48 1.70 -41.65
CA GLY A 49 -0.54 2.30 -43.00
C GLY A 49 -1.03 1.38 -44.13
N MET A 50 -1.26 0.08 -43.88
CA MET A 50 -1.60 -0.89 -44.94
C MET A 50 -2.89 -1.68 -44.68
N HIS A 51 -3.39 -1.73 -43.44
CA HIS A 51 -4.58 -2.50 -43.08
C HIS A 51 -5.51 -1.68 -42.20
N VAL A 52 -6.42 -0.93 -42.84
CA VAL A 52 -7.65 -0.42 -42.20
C VAL A 52 -8.58 -1.63 -42.00
N GLY A 53 -8.15 -2.60 -41.20
CA GLY A 53 -8.98 -3.72 -40.80
C GLY A 53 -10.08 -3.27 -39.84
N ALA A 54 -11.16 -4.06 -39.77
CA ALA A 54 -12.25 -3.83 -38.84
C ALA A 54 -11.72 -3.69 -37.40
N CYS A 55 -12.05 -2.59 -36.74
CA CYS A 55 -11.69 -2.33 -35.35
C CYS A 55 -12.15 -3.49 -34.46
N LYS A 56 -11.21 -4.09 -33.72
CA LYS A 56 -11.48 -5.22 -32.82
C LYS A 56 -11.71 -4.79 -31.38
N ASN A 57 -11.36 -3.56 -31.03
CA ASN A 57 -11.63 -3.01 -29.71
C ASN A 57 -13.12 -3.07 -29.36
N LEU A 58 -13.44 -3.57 -28.17
CA LEU A 58 -14.82 -3.78 -27.72
C LEU A 58 -15.55 -2.45 -27.47
N ALA A 59 -14.82 -1.35 -27.26
CA ALA A 59 -15.37 0.00 -27.16
C ALA A 59 -15.48 0.70 -28.54
N GLY A 60 -15.18 -0.01 -29.63
CA GLY A 60 -15.19 0.50 -31.00
C GLY A 60 -13.97 1.36 -31.36
N CYS A 61 -13.95 1.90 -32.58
CA CYS A 61 -12.76 2.58 -33.14
C CYS A 61 -12.28 3.77 -32.30
N LYS A 62 -13.22 4.52 -31.71
CA LYS A 62 -12.90 5.66 -30.85
C LYS A 62 -12.27 5.21 -29.52
N GLY A 63 -12.73 4.08 -28.98
CA GLY A 63 -12.12 3.47 -27.81
C GLY A 63 -10.70 2.99 -28.09
N ALA A 64 -10.48 2.38 -29.25
CA ALA A 64 -9.16 1.95 -29.70
C ALA A 64 -8.19 3.12 -29.83
N TRP A 65 -8.63 4.22 -30.45
CA TRP A 65 -7.84 5.45 -30.57
C TRP A 65 -7.48 6.07 -29.22
N LEU A 66 -8.44 6.10 -28.28
CA LEU A 66 -8.20 6.60 -26.92
C LEU A 66 -7.24 5.68 -26.16
N ALA A 67 -7.39 4.37 -26.30
CA ALA A 67 -6.53 3.39 -25.63
C ALA A 67 -5.08 3.51 -26.12
N ASP A 68 -4.86 3.61 -27.43
CA ASP A 68 -3.53 3.85 -28.00
C ASP A 68 -2.93 5.16 -27.49
N PHE A 69 -3.72 6.25 -27.45
CA PHE A 69 -3.28 7.52 -26.87
C PHE A 69 -2.85 7.39 -25.39
N LEU A 70 -3.69 6.77 -24.55
CA LEU A 70 -3.40 6.65 -23.12
C LEU A 70 -2.21 5.72 -22.83
N ILE A 71 -2.16 4.57 -23.50
CA ILE A 71 -1.08 3.58 -23.34
C ILE A 71 0.23 4.13 -23.92
N GLY A 72 0.20 4.77 -25.09
CA GLY A 72 1.40 5.37 -25.67
C GLY A 72 1.97 6.52 -24.83
N LEU A 73 1.10 7.33 -24.21
CA LEU A 73 1.53 8.45 -23.36
C LEU A 73 2.03 8.00 -21.98
N LEU A 74 1.29 7.12 -21.30
CA LEU A 74 1.47 6.78 -19.88
C LEU A 74 1.94 5.34 -19.61
N GLY A 75 1.91 4.46 -20.61
CA GLY A 75 2.23 3.05 -20.45
C GLY A 75 1.28 2.33 -19.50
N TYR A 76 1.84 1.51 -18.61
CA TYR A 76 1.07 0.77 -17.61
C TYR A 76 0.29 1.65 -16.63
N LEU A 77 0.72 2.91 -16.45
CA LEU A 77 0.00 3.86 -15.60
C LEU A 77 -1.38 4.22 -16.19
N ALA A 78 -1.62 4.00 -17.49
CA ALA A 78 -2.93 4.22 -18.11
C ALA A 78 -4.05 3.41 -17.44
N TYR A 79 -3.74 2.20 -16.94
CA TYR A 79 -4.71 1.36 -16.23
C TYR A 79 -5.11 1.91 -14.85
N ALA A 80 -4.35 2.86 -14.29
CA ALA A 80 -4.74 3.54 -13.06
C ALA A 80 -5.78 4.65 -13.29
N LEU A 81 -5.89 5.20 -14.50
CA LEU A 81 -6.81 6.30 -14.80
C LEU A 81 -8.28 5.96 -14.54
N PRO A 82 -8.83 4.81 -14.97
CA PRO A 82 -10.19 4.42 -14.62
C PRO A 82 -10.43 4.38 -13.11
N LEU A 83 -9.46 3.92 -12.34
CA LEU A 83 -9.56 3.84 -10.87
C LEU A 83 -9.60 5.26 -10.27
N VAL A 84 -8.75 6.15 -10.75
CA VAL A 84 -8.77 7.57 -10.34
C VAL A 84 -10.12 8.22 -10.68
N LEU A 85 -10.69 7.97 -11.86
CA LEU A 85 -12.00 8.50 -12.23
C LEU A 85 -13.12 8.02 -11.31
N VAL A 86 -13.10 6.76 -10.90
CA VAL A 86 -14.07 6.22 -9.93
C VAL A 86 -13.88 6.90 -8.57
N VAL A 87 -12.64 7.02 -8.09
CA VAL A 87 -12.36 7.71 -6.81
C VAL A 87 -12.80 9.17 -6.88
N MET A 88 -12.50 9.89 -7.95
CA MET A 88 -12.96 11.27 -8.16
C MET A 88 -14.49 11.36 -8.20
N GLY A 89 -15.17 10.43 -8.87
CA GLY A 89 -16.63 10.36 -8.85
C GLY A 89 -17.18 10.18 -7.43
N LEU A 90 -16.54 9.35 -6.61
CA LEU A 90 -16.91 9.11 -5.22
C LEU A 90 -16.60 10.32 -4.32
N THR A 91 -15.44 10.97 -4.48
CA THR A 91 -14.98 12.07 -3.61
C THR A 91 -15.61 13.41 -3.96
N ALA A 92 -15.75 13.74 -5.24
CA ALA A 92 -16.33 15.01 -5.71
C ALA A 92 -17.76 15.25 -5.17
N PHE A 93 -18.46 14.18 -4.78
CA PHE A 93 -19.83 14.26 -4.30
C PHE A 93 -20.03 13.72 -2.86
N ARG A 94 -19.00 13.15 -2.22
CA ARG A 94 -18.98 12.84 -0.78
C ARG A 94 -18.81 14.06 0.11
N ILE A 95 -18.53 15.25 -0.44
CA ILE A 95 -18.50 16.51 0.29
C ILE A 95 -19.94 16.82 0.75
N GLY A 96 -20.31 16.21 1.88
CA GLY A 96 -21.44 16.63 2.66
C GLY A 96 -21.27 18.11 3.07
N PRO A 97 -22.38 18.80 3.39
CA PRO A 97 -22.36 20.21 3.82
C PRO A 97 -21.35 20.55 4.94
N HIS A 98 -20.88 19.54 5.69
CA HIS A 98 -19.96 19.68 6.82
C HIS A 98 -18.47 19.77 6.45
N MET A 99 -18.07 19.46 5.21
CA MET A 99 -16.68 19.63 4.76
C MET A 99 -16.46 20.82 3.83
N LYS A 100 -17.54 21.53 3.45
CA LYS A 100 -17.40 22.89 2.93
C LYS A 100 -17.08 23.81 4.10
N ASN A 101 -15.80 23.83 4.49
CA ASN A 101 -15.31 24.94 5.29
C ASN A 101 -15.64 26.22 4.49
N PRO A 102 -16.43 27.16 5.03
CA PRO A 102 -16.75 28.41 4.35
C PRO A 102 -15.50 29.22 3.97
N ASN A 103 -14.32 28.87 4.52
CA ASN A 103 -13.03 29.45 4.18
C ASN A 103 -12.28 28.76 3.02
N ASN A 104 -12.78 27.67 2.43
CA ASN A 104 -12.14 27.02 1.27
C ASN A 104 -13.10 27.03 0.06
N PRO A 105 -13.22 28.16 -0.66
CA PRO A 105 -13.99 28.21 -1.90
C PRO A 105 -13.40 27.23 -2.92
N VAL A 106 -14.27 26.63 -3.74
CA VAL A 106 -13.86 25.86 -4.93
C VAL A 106 -12.99 26.79 -5.80
N GLY A 107 -11.75 26.40 -6.09
CA GLY A 107 -10.72 27.24 -6.69
C GLY A 107 -9.74 27.88 -5.70
N GLY A 108 -9.70 27.43 -4.44
CA GLY A 108 -8.72 27.85 -3.44
C GLY A 108 -7.31 27.27 -3.68
N ILE A 109 -6.34 27.72 -2.89
CA ILE A 109 -4.94 27.26 -2.93
C ILE A 109 -4.83 25.72 -2.78
N ASN A 110 -5.74 25.10 -2.03
CA ASN A 110 -5.77 23.65 -1.85
C ASN A 110 -6.01 22.90 -3.16
N ASP A 111 -6.92 23.38 -4.01
CA ASP A 111 -7.21 22.75 -5.30
C ASP A 111 -5.99 22.83 -6.24
N ILE A 112 -5.25 23.94 -6.17
CA ILE A 112 -4.00 24.13 -6.92
C ILE A 112 -2.95 23.13 -6.41
N ILE A 113 -2.73 23.04 -5.10
CA ILE A 113 -1.76 22.11 -4.50
C ILE A 113 -2.11 20.65 -4.88
N THR A 114 -3.38 20.26 -4.81
CA THR A 114 -3.83 18.92 -5.20
C THR A 114 -3.63 18.66 -6.68
N SER A 115 -3.93 19.62 -7.56
CA SER A 115 -3.73 19.47 -9.01
C SER A 115 -2.25 19.35 -9.39
N VAL A 116 -1.38 20.16 -8.76
CA VAL A 116 0.07 20.11 -8.93
C VAL A 116 0.60 18.79 -8.40
N GLY A 117 0.11 18.35 -7.24
CA GLY A 117 0.45 17.06 -6.66
C GLY A 117 0.08 15.91 -7.61
N ALA A 118 -1.15 15.87 -8.09
CA ALA A 118 -1.61 14.85 -9.04
C ALA A 118 -0.73 14.81 -10.31
N LEU A 119 -0.31 15.96 -10.83
CA LEU A 119 0.60 16.04 -11.97
C LEU A 119 1.95 15.41 -11.63
N PHE A 120 2.56 15.80 -10.51
CA PHE A 120 3.84 15.25 -10.08
C PHE A 120 3.79 13.75 -9.79
N THR A 121 2.72 13.25 -9.18
CA THR A 121 2.45 11.81 -9.00
C THR A 121 2.34 11.10 -10.34
N LEU A 122 1.69 11.70 -11.33
CA LEU A 122 1.60 11.12 -12.67
C LEU A 122 2.98 11.06 -13.34
N LEU A 123 3.77 12.14 -13.27
CA LEU A 123 5.13 12.18 -13.82
C LEU A 123 6.04 11.14 -13.17
N SER A 124 6.03 11.05 -11.83
CA SER A 124 6.85 10.09 -11.11
C SER A 124 6.39 8.65 -11.31
N GLY A 125 5.08 8.41 -11.32
CA GLY A 125 4.51 7.10 -11.57
C GLY A 125 4.86 6.58 -12.96
N ALA A 126 4.74 7.42 -13.99
CA ALA A 126 5.12 7.05 -15.34
C ALA A 126 6.63 6.78 -15.46
N GLY A 127 7.47 7.65 -14.89
CA GLY A 127 8.93 7.44 -14.85
C GLY A 127 9.33 6.16 -14.13
N LEU A 128 8.71 5.89 -12.97
CA LEU A 128 8.94 4.69 -12.19
C LEU A 128 8.47 3.44 -12.93
N ALA A 129 7.31 3.50 -13.61
CA ALA A 129 6.81 2.41 -14.42
C ALA A 129 7.76 2.08 -15.58
N HIS A 130 8.40 3.08 -16.19
CA HIS A 130 9.41 2.85 -17.23
C HIS A 130 10.69 2.20 -16.68
N LEU A 131 11.09 2.54 -15.45
CA LEU A 131 12.30 1.97 -14.83
C LEU A 131 12.07 0.55 -14.28
N LEU A 132 10.87 0.25 -13.79
CA LEU A 132 10.57 -1.02 -13.10
C LEU A 132 9.91 -2.07 -14.01
N PHE A 133 9.10 -1.67 -14.99
CA PHE A 133 8.35 -2.58 -15.83
C PHE A 133 8.81 -2.46 -17.28
N VAL A 134 9.45 -3.51 -17.81
CA VAL A 134 9.88 -3.56 -19.22
C VAL A 134 9.32 -4.82 -19.88
N PRO A 135 8.31 -4.72 -20.77
CA PRO A 135 7.94 -5.81 -21.65
C PRO A 135 8.56 -5.62 -23.05
N PHE A 136 9.11 -6.70 -23.57
CA PHE A 136 9.41 -6.94 -24.99
C PHE A 136 8.12 -6.78 -25.84
N PRO A 137 8.13 -6.31 -27.10
CA PRO A 137 9.26 -5.92 -27.96
C PRO A 137 9.48 -4.40 -28.11
N GLU A 138 8.57 -3.54 -27.64
CA GLU A 138 8.63 -2.08 -27.92
C GLU A 138 8.93 -1.16 -26.72
N GLY A 139 9.18 -1.72 -25.52
CA GLY A 139 10.01 -1.05 -24.51
C GLY A 139 9.47 0.24 -23.86
N THR A 140 8.16 0.46 -23.77
CA THR A 140 7.59 1.66 -23.14
C THR A 140 6.70 1.34 -21.92
N GLY A 141 7.27 0.82 -20.84
CA GLY A 141 6.52 0.53 -19.59
C GLY A 141 5.82 1.75 -18.98
N GLY A 142 6.41 2.94 -19.11
CA GLY A 142 5.82 4.21 -18.70
C GLY A 142 5.36 5.12 -19.85
N GLY A 143 5.23 4.57 -21.07
CA GLY A 143 4.94 5.38 -22.26
C GLY A 143 6.05 6.37 -22.60
N MET A 144 5.75 7.29 -23.52
CA MET A 144 6.68 8.36 -23.91
C MET A 144 7.01 9.29 -22.74
N LEU A 145 6.02 9.61 -21.91
CA LEU A 145 6.23 10.50 -20.77
C LEU A 145 7.20 9.89 -19.76
N GLY A 146 6.97 8.62 -19.39
CA GLY A 146 7.83 7.90 -18.46
C GLY A 146 9.26 7.73 -18.99
N GLN A 147 9.41 7.52 -20.29
CA GLN A 147 10.73 7.44 -20.93
C GLN A 147 11.52 8.76 -20.82
N VAL A 148 10.87 9.91 -21.04
CA VAL A 148 11.51 11.23 -20.90
C VAL A 148 11.91 11.47 -19.44
N VAL A 149 11.01 11.21 -18.49
CA VAL A 149 11.28 11.39 -17.05
C VAL A 149 12.41 10.47 -16.60
N ALA A 150 12.35 9.18 -16.94
CA ALA A 150 13.37 8.20 -16.58
C ALA A 150 14.74 8.57 -17.14
N ARG A 151 14.83 8.99 -18.42
CA ARG A 151 16.08 9.43 -19.05
C ARG A 151 16.65 10.68 -18.38
N LEU A 152 15.79 11.64 -18.03
CA LEU A 152 16.20 12.87 -17.37
C LEU A 152 16.88 12.55 -16.02
N PHE A 153 16.23 11.78 -15.17
CA PHE A 153 16.76 11.46 -13.85
C PHE A 153 17.96 10.50 -13.88
N THR A 154 17.88 9.43 -14.67
CA THR A 154 18.97 8.44 -14.72
C THR A 154 20.22 8.96 -15.41
N GLY A 155 20.05 9.77 -16.48
CA GLY A 155 21.16 10.28 -17.29
C GLY A 155 21.76 11.59 -16.78
N THR A 156 20.98 12.44 -16.11
CA THR A 156 21.43 13.80 -15.75
C THR A 156 21.66 13.97 -14.24
N PHE A 157 20.84 13.34 -13.40
CA PHE A 157 20.79 13.69 -11.98
C PHE A 157 21.25 12.59 -11.01
N LEU A 158 20.63 11.39 -11.04
CA LEU A 158 20.64 10.47 -9.89
C LEU A 158 21.08 9.01 -10.19
N GLY A 159 21.53 8.68 -11.40
CA GLY A 159 21.84 7.30 -11.77
C GLY A 159 20.62 6.37 -11.66
N PHE A 160 20.76 5.07 -11.95
CA PHE A 160 19.60 4.16 -12.02
C PHE A 160 18.88 3.99 -10.66
N PHE A 161 19.59 3.49 -9.65
CA PHE A 161 18.98 3.21 -8.34
C PHE A 161 18.53 4.47 -7.60
N GLY A 162 19.28 5.57 -7.70
CA GLY A 162 18.89 6.85 -7.11
C GLY A 162 17.61 7.41 -7.73
N SER A 163 17.44 7.28 -9.04
CA SER A 163 16.23 7.72 -9.73
C SER A 163 15.00 6.93 -9.29
N ILE A 164 15.13 5.62 -9.10
CA ILE A 164 14.03 4.78 -8.58
C ILE A 164 13.61 5.27 -7.20
N LEU A 165 14.55 5.41 -6.27
CA LEU A 165 14.24 5.84 -4.90
C LEU A 165 13.62 7.24 -4.86
N PHE A 166 14.16 8.17 -5.64
CA PHE A 166 13.64 9.54 -5.71
C PHE A 166 12.23 9.59 -6.32
N LEU A 167 12.01 8.96 -7.47
CA LEU A 167 10.70 8.94 -8.12
C LEU A 167 9.67 8.21 -7.26
N MET A 168 10.07 7.14 -6.59
CA MET A 168 9.20 6.40 -5.68
C MET A 168 8.82 7.22 -4.45
N SER A 169 9.79 7.95 -3.86
CA SER A 169 9.53 8.90 -2.79
C SER A 169 8.59 10.03 -3.24
N LEU A 170 8.76 10.55 -4.45
CA LEU A 170 7.91 11.61 -5.01
C LEU A 170 6.49 11.10 -5.30
N PHE A 171 6.36 9.86 -5.80
CA PHE A 171 5.08 9.20 -6.03
C PHE A 171 4.28 9.01 -4.73
N LEU A 172 4.92 8.47 -3.69
CA LEU A 172 4.29 8.26 -2.39
C LEU A 172 4.07 9.56 -1.60
N GLY A 173 5.07 10.44 -1.56
CA GLY A 173 5.01 11.67 -0.76
C GLY A 173 3.90 12.59 -1.22
N ILE A 174 3.66 12.67 -2.52
CA ILE A 174 2.66 13.57 -3.07
C ILE A 174 1.25 13.00 -3.00
N THR A 175 1.09 11.66 -3.02
CA THR A 175 -0.21 11.02 -2.76
C THR A 175 -0.67 11.19 -1.31
N VAL A 176 0.27 11.31 -0.35
CA VAL A 176 -0.02 11.64 1.05
C VAL A 176 -0.49 13.08 1.24
N VAL A 177 0.12 14.02 0.51
CA VAL A 177 -0.31 15.43 0.55
C VAL A 177 -1.69 15.62 -0.08
N GLY A 178 -2.11 14.73 -0.99
CA GLY A 178 -3.43 14.70 -1.61
C GLY A 178 -4.56 14.08 -0.77
N ASP A 179 -4.48 14.15 0.56
CA ASP A 179 -5.47 13.64 1.53
C ASP A 179 -5.63 12.10 1.60
N ILE A 180 -4.64 11.31 1.15
CA ILE A 180 -4.65 9.85 1.36
C ILE A 180 -3.87 9.51 2.64
N SER A 181 -4.59 9.20 3.72
CA SER A 181 -4.03 8.73 4.98
C SER A 181 -3.60 7.26 4.87
N TRP A 182 -2.31 7.00 4.60
CA TRP A 182 -1.78 5.63 4.63
C TRP A 182 -1.99 4.94 5.98
N SER A 183 -2.09 5.67 7.09
CA SER A 183 -2.48 5.11 8.39
C SER A 183 -3.83 4.39 8.32
N GLU A 184 -4.87 5.04 7.78
CA GLU A 184 -6.19 4.43 7.60
C GLU A 184 -6.17 3.29 6.59
N VAL A 185 -5.33 3.39 5.54
CA VAL A 185 -5.17 2.30 4.57
C VAL A 185 -4.55 1.09 5.26
N THR A 186 -3.48 1.28 6.06
CA THR A 186 -2.84 0.18 6.79
C THR A 186 -3.76 -0.45 7.82
N GLU A 187 -4.58 0.35 8.51
CA GLU A 187 -5.59 -0.15 9.44
C GLU A 187 -6.64 -0.99 8.73
N LYS A 188 -7.23 -0.50 7.63
CA LYS A 188 -8.25 -1.23 6.86
C LYS A 188 -7.72 -2.52 6.24
N VAL A 189 -6.48 -2.49 5.74
CA VAL A 189 -5.83 -3.70 5.20
C VAL A 189 -5.57 -4.70 6.33
N GLY A 190 -5.13 -4.24 7.50
CA GLY A 190 -4.99 -5.07 8.70
C GLY A 190 -6.31 -5.72 9.11
N ASP A 191 -7.39 -4.94 9.18
CA ASP A 191 -8.74 -5.43 9.50
C ASP A 191 -9.23 -6.48 8.49
N TRP A 192 -9.01 -6.23 7.19
CA TRP A 192 -9.34 -7.19 6.14
C TRP A 192 -8.55 -8.49 6.27
N MET A 193 -7.26 -8.40 6.54
CA MET A 193 -6.40 -9.57 6.71
C MET A 193 -6.80 -10.38 7.93
N LEU A 194 -7.16 -9.72 9.04
CA LEU A 194 -7.70 -10.36 10.24
C LEU A 194 -9.06 -11.01 9.97
N GLN A 195 -9.99 -10.32 9.32
CA GLN A 195 -11.30 -10.90 8.95
C GLN A 195 -11.14 -12.12 8.04
N LEU A 196 -10.23 -12.05 7.07
CA LEU A 196 -9.92 -13.16 6.19
C LEU A 196 -9.32 -14.33 6.97
N PHE A 197 -8.37 -14.08 7.86
CA PHE A 197 -7.77 -15.08 8.72
C PHE A 197 -8.81 -15.76 9.63
N ASN A 198 -9.70 -14.99 10.25
CA ASN A 198 -10.77 -15.51 11.11
C ASN A 198 -11.77 -16.35 10.32
N LYS A 199 -12.13 -15.92 9.11
CA LYS A 199 -13.01 -16.67 8.20
C LYS A 199 -12.37 -17.98 7.74
N LEU A 200 -11.05 -18.00 7.52
CA LEU A 200 -10.28 -19.20 7.19
C LEU A 200 -10.12 -20.15 8.39
N GLN A 201 -10.13 -19.63 9.62
CA GLN A 201 -10.08 -20.43 10.85
C GLN A 201 -11.46 -20.89 11.35
N GLY A 202 -12.56 -20.53 10.68
CA GLY A 202 -13.92 -20.91 11.08
C GLY A 202 -14.38 -20.29 12.40
N ILE A 203 -13.72 -19.21 12.84
CA ILE A 203 -14.11 -18.47 14.04
C ILE A 203 -15.08 -17.36 13.60
N GLU A 204 -16.38 -17.65 13.63
CA GLU A 204 -17.41 -16.60 13.51
C GLU A 204 -17.30 -15.69 14.73
N MET A 205 -16.77 -14.48 14.55
CA MET A 205 -16.86 -13.45 15.58
C MET A 205 -18.26 -12.83 15.56
N PRO A 206 -18.96 -12.74 16.70
CA PRO A 206 -20.14 -11.91 16.81
C PRO A 206 -19.71 -10.45 16.59
N ALA A 207 -20.49 -9.70 15.83
CA ALA A 207 -20.23 -8.31 15.46
C ALA A 207 -19.81 -7.48 16.69
N ALA A 208 -18.53 -7.14 16.80
CA ALA A 208 -17.99 -6.40 17.92
C ALA A 208 -18.27 -4.90 17.74
N THR A 209 -19.19 -4.36 18.55
CA THR A 209 -19.24 -2.94 18.88
C THR A 209 -17.94 -2.57 19.61
N GLY A 210 -17.20 -1.59 19.06
CA GLY A 210 -15.77 -1.32 19.29
C GLY A 210 -15.26 -1.06 20.72
N GLU A 211 -16.11 -1.13 21.75
CA GLU A 211 -15.70 -0.98 23.16
C GLU A 211 -15.26 -2.30 23.81
N SER A 212 -15.77 -3.44 23.32
CA SER A 212 -15.52 -4.76 23.95
C SER A 212 -14.22 -5.43 23.45
N ALA A 213 -13.74 -5.06 22.26
CA ALA A 213 -12.53 -5.62 21.64
C ALA A 213 -11.24 -5.17 22.37
N SER A 214 -11.15 -3.90 22.76
CA SER A 214 -9.99 -3.40 23.51
C SER A 214 -9.85 -4.12 24.86
N ASN A 215 -10.93 -4.17 25.65
CA ASN A 215 -10.92 -4.80 26.98
C ASN A 215 -10.66 -6.31 26.92
N SER A 216 -11.12 -7.01 25.88
CA SER A 216 -10.86 -8.44 25.72
C SER A 216 -9.43 -8.75 25.27
N ILE A 217 -8.82 -7.90 24.43
CA ILE A 217 -7.41 -8.05 24.03
C ILE A 217 -6.50 -7.80 25.24
N PHE A 218 -6.75 -6.74 26.02
CA PHE A 218 -5.99 -6.46 27.25
C PHE A 218 -6.15 -7.57 28.30
N GLY A 219 -7.36 -8.13 28.45
CA GLY A 219 -7.62 -9.28 29.32
C GLY A 219 -6.80 -10.50 28.91
N ARG A 220 -6.81 -10.87 27.62
CA ARG A 220 -6.05 -12.00 27.08
C ARG A 220 -4.54 -11.80 27.20
N PHE A 221 -4.04 -10.58 27.03
CA PHE A 221 -2.62 -10.27 27.25
C PHE A 221 -2.24 -10.41 28.73
N SER A 222 -3.10 -9.93 29.64
CA SER A 222 -2.87 -10.07 31.09
C SER A 222 -2.84 -11.53 31.54
N ASP A 223 -3.67 -12.39 30.94
CA ASP A 223 -3.67 -13.84 31.21
C ASP A 223 -2.39 -14.52 30.72
N VAL A 224 -1.89 -14.15 29.54
CA VAL A 224 -0.62 -14.68 29.00
C VAL A 224 0.56 -14.22 29.86
N VAL A 225 0.58 -12.96 30.28
CA VAL A 225 1.62 -12.42 31.17
C VAL A 225 1.59 -13.09 32.54
N ASN A 226 0.40 -13.31 33.11
CA ASN A 226 0.26 -13.99 34.40
C ASN A 226 0.63 -15.48 34.32
N ARG A 227 0.31 -16.18 33.22
CA ARG A 227 0.82 -17.53 32.97
C ARG A 227 2.35 -17.56 32.85
N GLY A 228 2.92 -16.59 32.14
CA GLY A 228 4.39 -16.44 32.04
C GLY A 228 5.07 -16.24 33.39
N LYS A 229 4.50 -15.43 34.28
CA LYS A 229 4.99 -15.27 35.66
C LYS A 229 4.92 -16.59 36.45
N GLY A 230 3.88 -17.38 36.26
CA GLY A 230 3.76 -18.72 36.87
C GLY A 230 4.89 -19.67 36.46
N TYR A 231 5.31 -19.66 35.19
CA TYR A 231 6.44 -20.47 34.71
C TYR A 231 7.79 -20.01 35.29
N VAL A 232 8.01 -18.70 35.37
CA VAL A 232 9.25 -18.14 35.94
C VAL A 232 9.33 -18.45 37.43
N GLN A 233 8.24 -18.34 38.18
CA GLN A 233 8.23 -18.66 39.60
C GLN A 233 8.37 -20.17 39.87
N GLY A 234 7.82 -21.03 39.00
CA GLY A 234 8.05 -22.48 39.02
C GLY A 234 9.51 -22.85 38.75
N SER A 235 10.18 -22.16 37.81
CA SER A 235 11.60 -22.39 37.51
C SER A 235 12.53 -21.95 38.64
N ALA A 236 12.20 -20.86 39.35
CA ALA A 236 12.96 -20.41 40.52
C ALA A 236 12.89 -21.45 41.66
N GLY A 237 11.71 -22.02 41.93
CA GLY A 237 11.56 -23.10 42.91
C GLY A 237 12.21 -24.42 42.49
N ALA A 238 12.36 -24.69 41.20
CA ALA A 238 13.07 -25.85 40.69
C ALA A 238 14.60 -25.71 40.86
N MET A 239 15.14 -24.50 40.63
CA MET A 239 16.55 -24.19 40.86
C MET A 239 16.93 -24.29 42.35
N ASP A 240 16.05 -23.86 43.25
CA ASP A 240 16.30 -23.91 44.69
C ASP A 240 16.27 -25.35 45.24
N LYS A 241 15.43 -26.20 44.66
CA LYS A 241 15.45 -27.65 44.94
C LYS A 241 16.69 -28.33 44.38
N ALA A 242 17.14 -27.92 43.19
CA ALA A 242 18.35 -28.43 42.56
C ALA A 242 19.62 -28.04 43.35
N SER A 243 19.71 -26.80 43.81
CA SER A 243 20.82 -26.33 44.65
C SER A 243 20.85 -27.04 46.01
N ALA A 244 19.69 -27.25 46.64
CA ALA A 244 19.57 -27.99 47.91
C ALA A 244 19.91 -29.48 47.79
N TRP A 245 19.63 -30.10 46.63
CA TRP A 245 20.07 -31.47 46.33
C TRP A 245 21.59 -31.53 46.13
N MET A 246 22.13 -30.61 45.32
CA MET A 246 23.55 -30.55 44.97
C MET A 246 24.43 -30.32 46.21
N ASN A 247 23.99 -29.46 47.14
CA ASN A 247 24.69 -29.22 48.40
C ASN A 247 24.72 -30.47 49.31
N ARG A 248 23.65 -31.27 49.29
CA ARG A 248 23.58 -32.55 50.03
C ARG A 248 24.49 -33.62 49.43
N THR A 249 24.64 -33.68 48.12
CA THR A 249 25.48 -34.68 47.45
C THR A 249 26.97 -34.32 47.46
N VAL A 250 27.31 -33.04 47.39
CA VAL A 250 28.72 -32.58 47.36
C VAL A 250 29.33 -32.50 48.77
N GLY A 251 28.53 -32.16 49.79
CA GLY A 251 29.01 -32.08 51.18
C GLY A 251 29.40 -33.41 51.81
N GLY A 252 28.92 -34.55 51.29
CA GLY A 252 29.24 -35.89 51.83
C GLY A 252 30.51 -36.53 51.28
N VAL A 253 31.15 -35.96 50.25
CA VAL A 253 32.31 -36.57 49.57
C VAL A 253 33.65 -36.02 50.09
N GLY A 254 33.66 -34.87 50.76
CA GLY A 254 34.86 -34.20 51.26
C GLY A 254 35.54 -34.87 52.46
N ASP A 255 34.79 -35.60 53.29
CA ASP A 255 35.31 -36.19 54.54
C ASP A 255 36.03 -37.54 54.35
N VAL A 256 36.07 -38.09 53.12
CA VAL A 256 36.63 -39.42 52.86
C VAL A 256 38.10 -39.38 52.38
N PHE A 257 38.63 -38.24 51.88
CA PHE A 257 39.91 -38.22 51.15
C PHE A 257 40.98 -37.20 51.59
N GLY A 258 40.84 -36.53 52.74
CA GLY A 258 41.76 -35.46 53.19
C GLY A 258 42.84 -35.85 54.22
N GLY A 259 43.69 -36.83 53.93
CA GLY A 259 44.85 -37.19 54.78
C GLY A 259 46.15 -36.44 54.42
N LYS A 260 46.70 -35.71 55.41
CA LYS A 260 47.98 -34.96 55.47
C LYS A 260 49.16 -35.42 54.58
N ARG A 261 49.87 -34.45 53.95
CA ARG A 261 51.35 -34.26 53.91
C ARG A 261 51.71 -33.08 52.97
N ALA A 262 52.34 -32.01 53.48
CA ALA A 262 53.77 -31.79 53.74
C ALA A 262 54.53 -31.27 52.49
N GLU A 263 55.01 -30.03 52.62
CA GLU A 263 55.80 -29.26 51.66
C GLU A 263 57.26 -29.69 51.61
N SER A 264 57.81 -29.73 50.39
CA SER A 264 59.15 -29.27 49.97
C SER A 264 59.22 -29.52 48.46
N GLY A 265 59.34 -28.52 47.58
CA GLY A 265 60.46 -27.61 47.46
C GLY A 265 61.48 -28.24 46.51
N PHE A 266 61.59 -27.77 45.26
CA PHE A 266 62.85 -27.73 44.53
C PHE A 266 62.74 -26.89 43.24
N ASP A 267 63.75 -26.05 43.08
CA ASP A 267 64.01 -25.07 42.04
C ASP A 267 64.20 -25.66 40.63
N GLY A 268 63.80 -24.87 39.63
CA GLY A 268 64.79 -24.23 38.76
C GLY A 268 65.24 -24.94 37.48
N VAL A 269 65.28 -24.09 36.44
CA VAL A 269 66.25 -24.05 35.32
C VAL A 269 65.81 -24.68 33.99
N MET A 270 65.64 -23.73 33.04
CA MET A 270 65.77 -23.75 31.58
C MET A 270 64.74 -24.50 30.72
#